data_AF-A0A966QGS1-F1
#
_entry.id   AF-A0A966QGS1-F1
#
_cell.length_a   1.000
_cell.length_b   1.000
_cell.length_c   1.000
_cell.angle_alpha   90.00
_cell.angle_beta   90.00
_cell.angle_gamma   90.00
#
_symmetry.space_group_name_H-M   'P 1'
#
loop_
_entity.id
_entity.type
_entity.pdbx_description
1 polymer ?
#
loop_
_entity_poly.entity_id
_entity_poly.type
_entity_poly.pdbx_seq_one_letter_code
_entity_poly.pdbx_strand_id
1 'polypeptide(L)'
;MAPSLALRLRQAHAALAPIALVPLTITVTTGVSYRVLRDWAGLGREQAHLLMVLHEGEWLKQWFGPHGETLYVVANGFGLLWMLVTGGSMA
;
A
#
# COMPACT_ATOMS: atom_id res chain seq x y z
N MET A 1 -8.37 35.72 -0.16
CA MET A 1 -7.43 35.31 0.92
C MET A 1 -6.82 33.97 0.54
N ALA A 2 -5.50 33.82 0.62
CA ALA A 2 -4.85 32.55 0.33
C ALA A 2 -5.20 31.50 1.42
N PRO A 3 -5.37 30.21 1.06
CA PRO A 3 -5.67 29.18 2.05
C PRO A 3 -4.49 29.00 3.01
N SER A 4 -4.81 28.78 4.29
CA SER A 4 -3.82 28.53 5.35
C SER A 4 -3.02 27.25 5.08
N LEU A 5 -1.81 27.17 5.63
CA LEU A 5 -0.96 25.97 5.51
C LEU A 5 -1.71 24.70 5.96
N ALA A 6 -2.43 24.78 7.08
CA ALA A 6 -3.22 23.68 7.61
C ALA A 6 -4.32 23.22 6.64
N LEU A 7 -5.02 24.17 5.97
CA LEU A 7 -6.04 23.82 4.98
C LEU A 7 -5.43 23.14 3.75
N ARG A 8 -4.28 23.64 3.28
CA ARG A 8 -3.54 23.03 2.16
C ARG A 8 -3.08 21.62 2.51
N LEU A 9 -2.59 21.39 3.74
CA LEU A 9 -2.18 20.07 4.20
C LEU A 9 -3.36 19.09 4.24
N ARG A 10 -4.52 19.51 4.78
CA ARG A 10 -5.75 18.70 4.77
C ARG A 10 -6.19 18.34 3.36
N GLN A 11 -6.16 19.30 2.43
CA GLN A 11 -6.51 19.07 1.03
C GLN A 11 -5.54 18.10 0.36
N ALA A 12 -4.23 18.26 0.57
CA ALA A 12 -3.22 17.35 0.05
C ALA A 12 -3.37 15.93 0.62
N HIS A 13 -3.59 15.81 1.93
CA HIS A 13 -3.82 14.52 2.58
C HIS A 13 -5.04 13.83 1.98
N ALA A 14 -6.18 14.52 1.92
CA ALA A 14 -7.42 13.96 1.39
C ALA A 14 -7.30 13.55 -0.09
N ALA A 15 -6.56 14.32 -0.90
CA ALA A 15 -6.35 14.01 -2.31
C ALA A 15 -5.45 12.78 -2.53
N LEU A 16 -4.39 12.64 -1.73
CA LEU A 16 -3.45 11.51 -1.85
C LEU A 16 -3.91 10.26 -1.10
N ALA A 17 -4.84 10.39 -0.14
CA ALA A 17 -5.29 9.27 0.68
C ALA A 17 -5.82 8.08 -0.13
N PRO A 18 -6.69 8.23 -1.15
CA PRO A 18 -7.13 7.08 -1.95
C PRO A 18 -5.97 6.39 -2.69
N ILE A 19 -5.03 7.16 -3.22
CA ILE A 19 -3.87 6.66 -3.97
C ILE A 19 -2.94 5.86 -3.04
N ALA A 20 -2.74 6.31 -1.80
CA ALA A 20 -1.93 5.61 -0.82
C ALA A 20 -2.67 4.41 -0.19
N LEU A 21 -3.93 4.59 0.22
CA LEU A 21 -4.68 3.60 0.99
C LEU A 21 -5.07 2.38 0.18
N VAL A 22 -5.38 2.51 -1.12
CA VAL A 22 -5.74 1.36 -1.96
C VAL A 22 -4.62 0.30 -2.01
N PRO A 23 -3.39 0.62 -2.47
CA PRO A 23 -2.31 -0.36 -2.50
C PRO A 23 -1.88 -0.80 -1.09
N LEU A 24 -1.95 0.07 -0.08
CA LEU A 24 -1.66 -0.31 1.31
C LEU A 24 -2.66 -1.34 1.83
N THR A 25 -3.95 -1.15 1.55
CA THR A 25 -5.00 -2.08 1.96
C THR A 25 -4.78 -3.43 1.29
N ILE A 26 -4.50 -3.46 -0.01
CA ILE A 26 -4.18 -4.69 -0.74
C ILE A 26 -2.98 -5.38 -0.11
N THR A 27 -1.88 -4.66 0.10
CA THR A 27 -0.63 -5.20 0.67
C THR A 27 -0.86 -5.78 2.06
N VAL A 28 -1.50 -5.04 2.97
CA VAL A 28 -1.74 -5.49 4.35
C VAL A 28 -2.69 -6.69 4.37
N THR A 29 -3.81 -6.62 3.65
CA THR A 29 -4.82 -7.70 3.66
C THR A 29 -4.28 -8.99 3.04
N THR A 30 -3.55 -8.91 1.93
CA THR A 30 -2.93 -10.07 1.28
C THR A 30 -1.81 -10.67 2.12
N GLY A 31 -0.96 -9.85 2.75
CA GLY A 31 0.12 -10.32 3.62
C GLY A 31 -0.40 -11.04 4.87
N VAL A 32 -1.42 -10.47 5.53
CA VAL A 32 -2.10 -11.10 6.67
C VAL A 32 -2.78 -12.40 6.23
N SER A 33 -3.53 -12.37 5.13
CA SER A 33 -4.22 -13.55 4.59
C SER A 33 -3.25 -14.66 4.23
N TYR A 34 -2.12 -14.33 3.59
CA TYR A 34 -1.08 -15.28 3.24
C TYR A 34 -0.55 -15.99 4.48
N ARG A 35 -0.25 -15.23 5.54
CA ARG A 35 0.25 -15.79 6.79
C ARG A 35 -0.79 -16.71 7.46
N VAL A 36 -2.03 -16.24 7.57
CA VAL A 36 -3.13 -17.00 8.20
C VAL A 36 -3.41 -18.28 7.43
N LEU A 37 -3.51 -18.23 6.10
CA LEU A 37 -3.81 -19.41 5.28
C LEU A 37 -2.67 -20.43 5.30
N ARG A 38 -1.41 -19.98 5.34
CA ARG A 38 -0.27 -20.88 5.42
C ARG A 38 -0.14 -21.54 6.80
N ASP A 39 -0.31 -20.77 7.87
CA ASP A 39 -0.07 -21.26 9.23
C ASP A 39 -1.27 -22.03 9.78
N TRP A 40 -2.51 -21.60 9.48
CA TRP A 40 -3.72 -22.18 10.08
C TRP A 40 -4.48 -23.10 9.12
N ALA A 41 -4.53 -22.77 7.82
CA ALA A 41 -5.22 -23.61 6.83
C ALA A 41 -4.28 -24.62 6.13
N GLY A 42 -2.98 -24.59 6.44
CA GLY A 42 -2.00 -25.53 5.90
C GLY A 42 -1.76 -25.40 4.39
N LEU A 43 -2.13 -24.26 3.78
CA LEU A 43 -1.92 -24.07 2.34
C LEU A 43 -0.42 -24.06 1.99
N GLY A 44 -0.10 -24.73 0.89
CA GLY A 44 1.23 -24.71 0.30
C GLY A 44 1.59 -23.33 -0.26
N ARG A 45 2.89 -23.06 -0.43
CA ARG A 45 3.40 -21.81 -1.02
C ARG A 45 2.75 -21.51 -2.38
N GLU A 46 2.69 -22.52 -3.24
CA GLU A 46 2.13 -22.38 -4.59
C GLU A 46 0.65 -22.01 -4.57
N GLN A 47 -0.13 -22.66 -3.69
CA GLN A 47 -1.56 -22.39 -3.54
C GLN A 47 -1.84 -20.95 -3.07
N ALA A 48 -0.95 -20.40 -2.26
CA ALA A 48 -1.07 -19.04 -1.73
C ALA A 48 -0.30 -17.99 -2.55
N HIS A 49 0.36 -18.38 -3.66
CA HIS A 49 1.25 -17.50 -4.42
C HIS A 49 0.52 -16.27 -4.99
N LEU A 50 -0.75 -16.40 -5.39
CA LEU A 50 -1.56 -15.28 -5.85
C LEU A 50 -1.61 -14.12 -4.83
N LEU A 51 -1.57 -14.41 -3.54
CA LEU A 51 -1.54 -13.37 -2.50
C LEU A 51 -0.23 -12.61 -2.52
N MET A 52 0.89 -13.28 -2.80
CA MET A 52 2.20 -12.63 -2.93
C MET A 52 2.30 -11.80 -4.21
N VAL A 53 1.72 -12.27 -5.32
CA VAL A 53 1.61 -11.49 -6.57
C VAL A 53 0.93 -10.15 -6.32
N LEU A 54 -0.15 -10.15 -5.52
CA LEU A 54 -0.86 -8.93 -5.13
C LEU A 54 -0.10 -8.11 -4.09
N HIS A 55 0.51 -8.77 -3.09
CA HIS A 55 1.23 -8.15 -1.97
C HIS A 55 2.46 -7.36 -2.42
N GLU A 56 3.26 -7.95 -3.31
CA GLU A 56 4.52 -7.37 -3.80
C GLU A 56 4.30 -6.53 -5.07
N GLY A 57 3.11 -6.60 -5.66
CA GLY A 57 2.80 -5.89 -6.89
C GLY A 57 3.48 -6.51 -8.12
N GLU A 58 3.70 -7.83 -8.13
CA GLU A 58 4.36 -8.53 -9.24
C GLU A 58 3.65 -8.28 -10.59
N TRP A 59 2.34 -8.12 -10.55
CA TRP A 59 1.51 -7.75 -11.71
C TRP A 59 1.96 -6.43 -12.38
N LEU A 60 2.69 -5.55 -11.68
CA LEU A 60 3.23 -4.31 -12.23
C LEU A 60 4.45 -4.51 -13.13
N LYS A 61 5.11 -5.67 -13.08
CA LYS A 61 6.24 -5.97 -13.96
C LYS A 61 5.90 -5.82 -15.44
N GLN A 62 4.65 -6.06 -15.81
CA GLN A 62 4.20 -5.95 -17.22
C GLN A 62 4.23 -4.50 -17.74
N TRP A 63 4.08 -3.48 -16.88
CA TRP A 63 4.12 -2.07 -17.29
C TRP A 63 5.41 -1.36 -16.91
N PHE A 64 6.07 -1.77 -15.81
CA PHE A 64 7.27 -1.10 -15.27
C PHE A 64 8.55 -1.96 -15.36
N GLY A 65 8.47 -3.11 -16.04
CA GLY A 65 9.60 -4.02 -16.20
C GLY A 65 10.05 -4.66 -14.88
N PRO A 66 11.33 -5.07 -14.76
CA PRO A 66 11.82 -5.82 -13.60
C PRO A 66 11.75 -5.05 -12.28
N HIS A 67 11.56 -3.73 -12.31
CA HIS A 67 11.50 -2.88 -11.13
C HIS A 67 10.08 -2.61 -10.62
N GLY A 68 9.04 -3.16 -11.27
CA GLY A 68 7.64 -2.90 -10.90
C GLY A 68 7.30 -3.23 -9.44
N GLU A 69 7.76 -4.36 -8.93
CA GLU A 69 7.59 -4.75 -7.51
C GLU A 69 8.26 -3.77 -6.56
N THR A 70 9.51 -3.39 -6.86
CA THR A 70 10.26 -2.45 -6.03
C THR A 70 9.57 -1.10 -5.97
N LEU A 71 9.08 -0.59 -7.11
CA LEU A 71 8.31 0.65 -7.17
C LEU A 71 7.03 0.56 -6.34
N TYR A 72 6.31 -0.56 -6.40
CA TYR A 72 5.10 -0.79 -5.63
C TYR A 72 5.37 -0.76 -4.11
N VAL A 73 6.37 -1.50 -3.66
CA VAL A 73 6.74 -1.58 -2.24
C VAL A 73 7.23 -0.22 -1.72
N VAL A 74 8.06 0.48 -2.49
CA VAL A 74 8.56 1.83 -2.13
C VAL A 74 7.41 2.84 -2.09
N ALA A 75 6.50 2.80 -3.07
CA ALA A 75 5.33 3.68 -3.10
C ALA A 75 4.41 3.44 -1.90
N ASN A 76 4.17 2.18 -1.51
CA ASN A 76 3.46 1.84 -0.29
C ASN A 76 4.15 2.40 0.96
N GLY A 77 5.48 2.23 1.08
CA GLY A 77 6.26 2.77 2.19
C GLY A 77 6.12 4.30 2.33
N PHE A 78 6.29 5.04 1.24
CA PHE A 78 6.09 6.49 1.24
C PHE A 78 4.63 6.90 1.47
N GLY A 79 3.68 6.18 0.90
CA GLY A 79 2.25 6.40 1.12
C GLY A 79 1.87 6.23 2.59
N LEU A 80 2.37 5.19 3.25
CA LEU A 80 2.15 4.95 4.67
C LEU A 80 2.73 6.08 5.52
N LEU A 81 4.00 6.45 5.27
CA LEU A 81 4.65 7.56 5.97
C LEU A 81 3.90 8.87 5.79
N TRP A 82 3.47 9.19 4.58
CA TRP A 82 2.63 10.36 4.30
C TRP A 82 1.36 10.33 5.15
N MET A 83 0.61 9.22 5.12
CA MET A 83 -0.65 9.10 5.85
C MET A 83 -0.47 9.22 7.36
N LEU A 84 0.58 8.61 7.92
CA LEU A 84 0.88 8.68 9.36
C LEU A 84 1.30 10.09 9.79
N VAL A 85 2.23 10.71 9.07
CA VAL A 85 2.74 12.05 9.42
C VAL A 85 1.65 13.09 9.26
N THR A 86 1.01 13.15 8.10
CA THR A 86 0.01 14.18 7.82
C THR A 86 -1.28 13.92 8.59
N GLY A 87 -1.77 12.69 8.66
CA GLY A 87 -2.93 12.32 9.47
C GLY A 87 -2.71 12.59 10.96
N GLY A 88 -1.56 12.18 11.50
CA GLY A 88 -1.18 12.43 12.90
C GLY A 88 -1.01 13.91 13.23
N SER A 89 -0.55 14.73 12.29
CA SER A 89 -0.46 16.20 12.48
C SER A 89 -1.82 16.91 12.50
N MET A 90 -2.88 16.24 12.05
CA MET A 90 -4.23 16.80 11.95
C MET A 90 -5.21 16.21 12.97
N ALA A 91 -4.77 15.21 13.74
CA ALA A 91 -5.52 14.58 14.83
C ALA A 91 -5.48 15.47 16.08
#